data_AF-A0A5B7ANZ8-F1
#
_entry.id   AF-A0A5B7ANZ8-F1
#
_cell.length_a   1.000
_cell.length_b   1.000
_cell.length_c   1.000
_cell.angle_alpha   90.00
_cell.angle_beta   90.00
_cell.angle_gamma   90.00
#
_symmetry.space_group_name_H-M   'P 1'
#
loop_
_entity.id
_entity.type
_entity.pdbx_description
1 polymer ?
#
loop_
_entity_poly.entity_id
_entity_poly.type
_entity_poly.pdbx_seq_one_letter_code
_entity_poly.pdbx_strand_id
1 'polypeptide(L)'
;MTVLIEQPELGSQVEDKKVSSGANELVLDGGFVVPKMVSNDGFELPESNSFGHSFRDYDAESERQKTVEEFYRLQHINQTYGFVKRMREEYGKLDKVEMSIWECCELLNDVVDDSDPDLDEPQIEHLLQTAEAIRKDYPDEDWLHLIGLIHDLGKVLLHPSFGGLPQWAVVGDTFPLGCAFDESNIHHKYFKDNPDSKNPVYSTVNGIYSEGCGLNNTMISWGHDDYMYLVAKENGTTLPSAGLFIIRYHSFYPLHRSGAYKHLMNEEDVENLKWLQIFK
;
A
#
# COMPACT_ATOMS: atom_id res chain seq x y z
N MET A 1 9.34 36.84 -31.36
CA MET A 1 10.81 36.71 -31.29
C MET A 1 11.04 35.29 -30.81
N THR A 2 11.34 34.41 -31.76
CA THR A 2 11.30 32.95 -31.60
C THR A 2 12.72 32.47 -31.87
N VAL A 3 13.36 31.85 -30.88
CA VAL A 3 14.72 31.31 -31.01
C VAL A 3 14.59 29.88 -31.51
N LEU A 4 15.11 29.63 -32.72
CA LEU A 4 15.29 28.29 -33.28
C LEU A 4 16.64 27.76 -32.80
N ILE A 5 16.67 26.56 -32.22
CA ILE A 5 17.88 25.84 -31.86
C ILE A 5 18.11 24.78 -32.95
N GLU A 6 19.30 24.79 -33.56
CA GLU A 6 19.72 23.80 -34.57
C GLU A 6 20.00 22.43 -33.93
N GLN A 7 19.48 21.37 -34.55
CA GLN A 7 19.87 19.98 -34.25
C GLN A 7 21.15 19.62 -35.01
N PRO A 8 22.10 18.87 -34.42
CA PRO A 8 23.25 18.36 -35.16
C PRO A 8 22.88 17.11 -35.97
N GLU A 9 23.25 17.11 -37.25
CA GLU A 9 23.14 15.96 -38.15
C GLU A 9 24.12 14.83 -37.75
N LEU A 10 23.60 13.62 -37.54
CA LEU A 10 24.43 12.42 -37.41
C LEU A 10 24.73 11.88 -38.82
N GLY A 11 25.91 12.20 -39.34
CA GLY A 11 26.42 11.66 -40.59
C GLY A 11 26.77 10.18 -40.49
N SER A 12 26.20 9.38 -41.39
CA SER A 12 26.55 7.98 -41.63
C SER A 12 27.90 7.85 -42.34
N GLN A 13 28.87 7.18 -41.73
CA GLN A 13 29.95 6.51 -42.46
C GLN A 13 30.22 5.15 -41.83
N VAL A 14 29.94 4.11 -42.62
CA VAL A 14 30.27 2.71 -42.35
C VAL A 14 31.67 2.48 -42.91
N GLU A 15 32.63 2.10 -42.05
CA GLU A 15 33.87 1.46 -42.49
C GLU A 15 34.03 0.11 -41.78
N ASP A 16 33.98 -0.95 -42.59
CA ASP A 16 34.26 -2.33 -42.21
C ASP A 16 35.73 -2.51 -41.78
N LYS A 17 35.97 -2.85 -40.51
CA LYS A 17 37.20 -3.55 -40.09
C LYS A 17 36.90 -4.67 -39.09
N LYS A 18 37.01 -5.90 -39.59
CA LYS A 18 37.15 -7.13 -38.81
C LYS A 18 38.33 -7.04 -37.84
N VAL A 19 38.09 -7.18 -36.54
CA VAL A 19 39.12 -7.53 -35.55
C VAL A 19 38.57 -8.55 -34.55
N SER A 20 39.12 -9.76 -34.68
CA SER A 20 39.45 -10.79 -33.68
C SER A 20 38.77 -10.75 -32.30
N SER A 21 38.12 -11.88 -31.99
CA SER A 21 37.69 -12.33 -30.66
C SER A 21 38.79 -12.21 -29.59
N GLY A 22 38.44 -11.59 -28.47
CA GLY A 22 39.21 -11.61 -27.23
C GLY A 22 38.29 -11.14 -26.10
N ALA A 23 37.66 -12.10 -25.42
CA ALA A 23 36.91 -11.84 -24.20
C ALA A 23 37.89 -11.35 -23.12
N ASN A 24 37.79 -10.08 -22.75
CA ASN A 24 38.34 -9.58 -21.50
C ASN A 24 37.15 -9.21 -20.61
N GLU A 25 36.82 -10.12 -19.70
CA GLU A 25 36.04 -9.86 -18.50
C GLU A 25 36.65 -8.66 -17.76
N LEU A 26 35.88 -7.58 -17.67
CA LEU A 26 36.07 -6.60 -16.62
C LEU A 26 35.49 -7.21 -15.34
N VAL A 27 36.38 -7.80 -14.53
CA VAL A 27 36.07 -8.27 -13.18
C VAL A 27 35.81 -7.04 -12.32
N LEU A 28 34.54 -6.78 -12.01
CA LEU A 28 34.14 -5.90 -10.91
C LEU A 28 34.12 -6.77 -9.64
N ASP A 29 35.16 -6.63 -8.84
CA ASP A 29 35.28 -7.24 -7.51
C ASP A 29 34.39 -6.50 -6.50
N GLY A 30 33.10 -6.74 -6.60
CA GLY A 30 32.09 -6.29 -5.65
C GLY A 30 30.96 -7.30 -5.70
N GLY A 31 30.86 -8.15 -4.67
CA GLY A 31 29.97 -9.31 -4.60
C GLY A 31 28.48 -8.98 -4.75
N PHE A 32 28.03 -8.75 -5.97
CA PHE A 32 26.62 -8.83 -6.36
C PHE A 32 26.32 -10.29 -6.70
N VAL A 33 25.58 -10.96 -5.82
CA VAL A 33 25.01 -12.27 -6.13
C VAL A 33 23.83 -12.02 -7.07
N VAL A 34 24.03 -12.23 -8.37
CA VAL A 34 22.93 -12.22 -9.34
C VAL A 34 22.08 -13.47 -9.09
N PRO A 35 20.79 -13.36 -8.70
CA PRO A 35 19.94 -14.53 -8.56
C PRO A 35 19.84 -15.24 -9.90
N LYS A 36 19.96 -16.57 -9.87
CA LYS A 36 19.84 -17.43 -11.06
C LYS A 36 18.46 -17.24 -11.68
N MET A 37 18.39 -16.55 -12.82
CA MET A 37 17.19 -16.48 -13.64
C MET A 37 16.91 -17.86 -14.26
N VAL A 38 15.85 -18.53 -13.79
CA VAL A 38 15.28 -19.69 -14.47
C VAL A 38 14.01 -19.19 -15.16
N SER A 39 13.94 -19.36 -16.48
CA SER A 39 12.80 -18.94 -17.28
C SER A 39 11.61 -19.85 -17.04
N ASN A 40 10.58 -19.31 -16.39
CA ASN A 40 9.20 -19.77 -16.46
C ASN A 40 8.29 -18.53 -16.41
N ASP A 41 7.23 -18.51 -17.21
CA ASP A 41 6.29 -17.38 -17.38
C ASP A 41 5.53 -17.04 -16.09
N GLY A 42 6.16 -16.28 -15.21
CA GLY A 42 5.59 -15.68 -14.02
C GLY A 42 6.65 -14.85 -13.30
N PHE A 43 6.30 -13.63 -12.88
CA PHE A 43 7.17 -12.82 -12.04
C PHE A 43 7.36 -13.52 -10.69
N GLU A 44 8.55 -14.08 -10.45
CA GLU A 44 8.92 -14.57 -9.12
C GLU A 44 9.32 -13.37 -8.26
N LEU A 45 8.52 -13.09 -7.23
CA LEU A 45 8.84 -12.11 -6.20
C LEU A 45 10.21 -12.48 -5.59
N PRO A 46 11.21 -11.58 -5.64
CA PRO A 46 12.49 -11.86 -4.99
C PRO A 46 12.27 -12.00 -3.47
N GLU A 47 12.85 -13.02 -2.85
CA GLU A 47 12.74 -13.25 -1.40
C GLU A 47 13.33 -12.11 -0.56
N SER A 48 14.16 -11.25 -1.17
CA SER A 48 14.83 -10.13 -0.53
C SER A 48 14.95 -8.91 -1.45
N ASN A 49 15.01 -7.71 -0.86
CA ASN A 49 15.32 -6.49 -1.58
C ASN A 49 16.76 -6.50 -2.14
N SER A 50 17.13 -5.47 -2.91
CA SER A 50 18.48 -5.37 -3.53
C SER A 50 19.64 -5.33 -2.53
N PHE A 51 19.36 -5.22 -1.23
CA PHE A 51 20.33 -5.23 -0.14
C PHE A 51 20.38 -6.58 0.61
N GLY A 52 19.58 -7.58 0.19
CA GLY A 52 19.56 -8.91 0.81
C GLY A 52 18.70 -9.01 2.07
N HIS A 53 17.86 -8.00 2.37
CA HIS A 53 16.89 -8.05 3.47
C HIS A 53 15.56 -8.63 3.00
N SER A 54 14.96 -9.51 3.80
CA SER A 54 13.59 -9.98 3.58
C SER A 54 12.61 -8.82 3.76
N PHE A 55 11.66 -8.70 2.83
CA PHE A 55 10.60 -7.70 2.93
C PHE A 55 9.75 -7.91 4.18
N ARG A 56 9.41 -6.82 4.86
CA ARG A 56 8.54 -6.80 6.05
C ARG A 56 9.04 -7.66 7.21
N ASP A 57 10.35 -7.60 7.49
CA ASP A 57 10.95 -8.24 8.67
C ASP A 57 10.75 -7.37 9.93
N TYR A 58 9.82 -7.78 10.77
CA TYR A 58 9.51 -7.12 12.03
C TYR A 58 10.31 -7.66 13.23
N ASP A 59 11.15 -8.69 13.03
CA ASP A 59 11.95 -9.33 14.07
C ASP A 59 13.45 -8.93 14.00
N ALA A 60 13.89 -8.29 12.93
CA ALA A 60 15.25 -7.75 12.79
C ALA A 60 15.54 -6.60 13.79
N GLU A 61 16.62 -6.72 14.57
CA GLU A 61 17.05 -5.70 15.54
C GLU A 61 17.53 -4.41 14.83
N SER A 62 16.69 -3.36 14.81
CA SER A 62 17.04 -2.03 14.28
C SER A 62 16.32 -0.88 15.01
N GLU A 63 16.80 0.36 14.87
CA GLU A 63 16.08 1.54 15.41
C GLU A 63 14.75 1.80 14.68
N ARG A 64 14.68 1.44 13.39
CA ARG A 64 13.45 1.46 12.59
C ARG A 64 12.40 0.52 13.21
N GLN A 65 12.79 -0.68 13.61
CA GLN A 65 11.91 -1.66 14.26
C GLN A 65 11.25 -1.12 15.54
N LYS A 66 12.00 -0.42 16.41
CA LYS A 66 11.43 0.17 17.63
C LYS A 66 10.37 1.22 17.32
N THR A 67 10.59 1.99 16.24
CA THR A 67 9.63 3.01 15.77
C THR A 67 8.36 2.34 15.24
N VAL A 68 8.51 1.27 14.44
CA VAL A 68 7.41 0.48 13.88
C VAL A 68 6.62 -0.25 14.99
N GLU A 69 7.28 -0.85 15.97
CA GLU A 69 6.60 -1.52 17.09
C GLU A 69 5.80 -0.53 17.95
N GLU A 70 6.38 0.63 18.27
CA GLU A 70 5.68 1.69 19.00
C GLU A 70 4.50 2.26 18.19
N PHE A 71 4.68 2.44 16.88
CA PHE A 71 3.62 2.82 15.96
C PHE A 71 2.42 1.85 16.07
N TYR A 72 2.66 0.54 15.91
CA TYR A 72 1.60 -0.47 15.96
C TYR A 72 1.01 -0.60 17.36
N ARG A 73 1.82 -0.45 18.41
CA ARG A 73 1.31 -0.37 19.78
C ARG A 73 0.29 0.76 19.94
N LEU A 74 0.62 1.96 19.46
CA LEU A 74 -0.29 3.11 19.51
C LEU A 74 -1.54 2.88 18.65
N GLN A 75 -1.37 2.34 17.44
CA GLN A 75 -2.48 2.00 16.55
C GLN A 75 -3.45 1.02 17.23
N HIS A 76 -2.96 -0.12 17.70
CA HIS A 76 -3.80 -1.16 18.31
C HIS A 76 -4.48 -0.70 19.60
N ILE A 77 -3.91 0.22 20.36
CA ILE A 77 -4.53 0.75 21.58
C ILE A 77 -5.64 1.75 21.26
N ASN A 78 -5.43 2.62 20.26
CA ASN A 78 -6.27 3.80 20.04
C ASN A 78 -7.32 3.64 18.92
N GLN A 79 -7.11 2.73 17.97
CA GLN A 79 -8.12 2.36 16.98
C GLN A 79 -9.25 1.60 17.67
N THR A 80 -10.34 2.31 17.93
CA THR A 80 -11.57 1.79 18.54
C THR A 80 -12.74 2.03 17.61
N TYR A 81 -13.79 1.22 17.71
CA TYR A 81 -15.03 1.40 16.96
C TYR A 81 -15.57 2.83 17.11
N GLY A 82 -15.53 3.37 18.33
CA GLY A 82 -15.95 4.73 18.61
C GLY A 82 -15.06 5.80 17.98
N PHE A 83 -13.73 5.59 17.93
CA PHE A 83 -12.79 6.47 17.24
C PHE A 83 -13.07 6.50 15.75
N VAL A 84 -13.07 5.33 15.09
CA VAL A 84 -13.25 5.23 13.63
C VAL A 84 -14.61 5.78 13.20
N LYS A 85 -15.67 5.54 13.97
CA LYS A 85 -16.98 6.14 13.69
C LYS A 85 -16.90 7.67 13.60
N ARG A 86 -16.22 8.33 14.55
CA ARG A 86 -16.04 9.78 14.52
C ARG A 86 -15.18 10.23 13.34
N MET A 87 -14.11 9.49 13.03
CA MET A 87 -13.25 9.81 11.89
C MET A 87 -14.02 9.75 10.58
N ARG A 88 -14.81 8.69 10.34
CA ARG A 88 -15.67 8.58 9.16
C ARG A 88 -16.71 9.69 9.09
N GLU A 89 -17.32 10.07 10.21
CA GLU A 89 -18.28 11.18 10.28
C GLU A 89 -17.63 12.54 9.97
N GLU A 90 -16.40 12.76 10.42
CA GLU A 90 -15.67 14.00 10.16
C GLU A 90 -15.16 14.07 8.73
N TYR A 91 -14.40 13.06 8.31
CA TYR A 91 -13.66 13.06 7.05
C TYR A 91 -14.51 12.65 5.86
N GLY A 92 -15.64 11.95 6.08
CA GLY A 92 -16.61 11.66 5.02
C GLY A 92 -17.31 12.90 4.44
N LYS A 93 -17.14 14.08 5.05
CA LYS A 93 -17.63 15.35 4.50
C LYS A 93 -16.82 15.85 3.31
N LEU A 94 -15.56 15.41 3.20
CA LEU A 94 -14.62 15.80 2.14
C LEU A 94 -14.51 17.32 1.92
N ASP A 95 -14.49 18.08 3.03
CA ASP A 95 -14.50 19.55 3.04
C ASP A 95 -13.14 20.18 3.39
N LYS A 96 -12.05 19.40 3.28
CA LYS A 96 -10.70 19.84 3.67
C LYS A 96 -10.02 20.67 2.58
N VAL A 97 -9.82 20.08 1.41
CA VAL A 97 -9.11 20.69 0.26
C VAL A 97 -9.66 20.15 -1.05
N GLU A 98 -9.72 20.99 -2.08
CA GLU A 98 -9.98 20.59 -3.47
C GLU A 98 -8.66 20.62 -4.25
N MET A 99 -8.29 19.50 -4.88
CA MET A 99 -7.06 19.36 -5.68
C MET A 99 -7.19 18.22 -6.69
N SER A 100 -6.35 18.25 -7.72
CA SER A 100 -6.17 17.15 -8.66
C SER A 100 -5.35 16.00 -8.06
N ILE A 101 -5.39 14.84 -8.73
CA ILE A 101 -4.57 13.67 -8.35
C ILE A 101 -3.08 14.01 -8.35
N TRP A 102 -2.60 14.75 -9.36
CA TRP A 102 -1.18 15.09 -9.47
C TRP A 102 -0.72 16.05 -8.38
N GLU A 103 -1.52 17.07 -8.06
CA GLU A 103 -1.24 17.97 -6.92
C GLU A 103 -1.19 17.20 -5.59
N CYS A 104 -2.04 16.17 -5.44
CA CYS A 104 -2.00 15.27 -4.28
C CYS A 104 -0.70 14.46 -4.22
N CYS A 105 -0.24 13.91 -5.34
CA CYS A 105 1.06 13.22 -5.43
C CYS A 105 2.22 14.15 -5.05
N GLU A 106 2.23 15.39 -5.57
CA GLU A 106 3.26 16.39 -5.24
C GLU A 106 3.21 16.79 -3.76
N LEU A 107 2.02 16.92 -3.18
CA LEU A 107 1.85 17.26 -1.76
C LEU A 107 2.44 16.18 -0.83
N LEU A 108 2.38 14.91 -1.23
CA LEU A 108 2.89 13.79 -0.44
C LEU A 108 4.39 13.54 -0.58
N ASN A 109 5.08 14.28 -1.46
CA ASN A 109 6.50 14.05 -1.72
C ASN A 109 7.40 14.21 -0.47
N ASP A 110 6.96 15.00 0.52
CA ASP A 110 7.69 15.24 1.78
C ASP A 110 7.23 14.33 2.95
N VAL A 111 6.32 13.37 2.70
CA VAL A 111 5.78 12.46 3.71
C VAL A 111 6.61 11.18 3.78
N VAL A 112 7.05 10.83 4.99
CA VAL A 112 7.73 9.56 5.31
C VAL A 112 6.78 8.69 6.13
N ASP A 113 6.57 7.44 5.71
CA ASP A 113 5.69 6.46 6.37
C ASP A 113 6.44 5.74 7.51
N ASP A 114 6.06 5.95 8.76
CA ASP A 114 6.74 5.34 9.93
C ASP A 114 6.34 3.87 10.18
N SER A 115 5.33 3.35 9.48
CA SER A 115 4.85 1.97 9.64
C SER A 115 5.57 0.97 8.75
N ASP A 116 6.20 1.47 7.68
CA ASP A 116 6.89 0.66 6.70
C ASP A 116 8.34 0.37 7.16
N PRO A 117 8.73 -0.90 7.36
CA PRO A 117 10.12 -1.25 7.68
C PRO A 117 11.06 -1.14 6.46
N ASP A 118 10.52 -1.05 5.25
CA ASP A 118 11.24 -1.16 3.99
C ASP A 118 11.36 0.17 3.21
N LEU A 119 10.52 1.18 3.51
CA LEU A 119 10.44 2.43 2.75
C LEU A 119 11.17 3.62 3.41
N ASP A 120 12.23 4.10 2.75
CA ASP A 120 12.90 5.39 3.02
C ASP A 120 12.79 6.36 1.82
N GLU A 121 12.07 6.00 0.75
CA GLU A 121 11.91 6.79 -0.49
C GLU A 121 10.73 7.78 -0.42
N PRO A 122 10.74 8.88 -1.21
CA PRO A 122 9.60 9.79 -1.32
C PRO A 122 8.33 9.08 -1.81
N GLN A 123 7.17 9.44 -1.26
CA GLN A 123 5.90 8.78 -1.57
C GLN A 123 5.58 8.79 -3.08
N ILE A 124 5.95 9.83 -3.82
CA ILE A 124 5.69 9.90 -5.28
C ILE A 124 6.46 8.82 -6.05
N GLU A 125 7.67 8.45 -5.60
CA GLU A 125 8.48 7.42 -6.24
C GLU A 125 7.82 6.07 -6.05
N HIS A 126 7.36 5.75 -4.83
CA HIS A 126 6.59 4.53 -4.53
C HIS A 126 5.32 4.41 -5.39
N LEU A 127 4.55 5.50 -5.53
CA LEU A 127 3.33 5.50 -6.35
C LEU A 127 3.64 5.22 -7.83
N LEU A 128 4.69 5.86 -8.38
CA LEU A 128 5.10 5.66 -9.77
C LEU A 128 5.70 4.29 -10.01
N GLN A 129 6.52 3.77 -9.08
CA GLN A 129 7.08 2.42 -9.14
C GLN A 129 5.96 1.37 -9.16
N THR A 130 4.98 1.51 -8.27
CA THR A 130 3.81 0.61 -8.22
C THR A 130 3.03 0.67 -9.53
N ALA A 131 2.68 1.88 -9.99
CA ALA A 131 1.93 2.07 -11.23
C ALA A 131 2.66 1.50 -12.47
N GLU A 132 3.96 1.75 -12.60
CA GLU A 132 4.75 1.28 -13.75
C GLU A 132 5.00 -0.23 -13.72
N ALA A 133 5.18 -0.83 -12.54
CA ALA A 133 5.28 -2.28 -12.40
C ALA A 133 3.98 -2.96 -12.88
N ILE A 134 2.84 -2.49 -12.39
CA ILE A 134 1.53 -2.99 -12.83
C ILE A 134 1.33 -2.75 -14.33
N ARG A 135 1.68 -1.56 -14.85
CA ARG A 135 1.57 -1.26 -16.30
C ARG A 135 2.36 -2.22 -17.16
N LYS A 136 3.52 -2.67 -16.68
CA LYS A 136 4.37 -3.63 -17.40
C LYS A 136 3.78 -5.04 -17.39
N ASP A 137 3.26 -5.49 -16.26
CA ASP A 137 2.81 -6.88 -16.08
C ASP A 137 1.35 -7.10 -16.53
N TYR A 138 0.52 -6.05 -16.46
CA TYR A 138 -0.90 -6.05 -16.83
C TYR A 138 -1.23 -4.93 -17.82
N PRO A 139 -0.64 -4.93 -19.04
CA PRO A 139 -0.70 -3.79 -19.96
C PRO A 139 -2.10 -3.41 -20.44
N ASP A 140 -3.05 -4.36 -20.42
CA ASP A 140 -4.43 -4.16 -20.87
C ASP A 140 -5.38 -3.71 -19.73
N GLU A 141 -4.91 -3.64 -18.48
CA GLU A 141 -5.70 -3.26 -17.29
C GLU A 141 -5.38 -1.82 -16.84
N ASP A 142 -5.69 -0.84 -17.68
CA ASP A 142 -5.39 0.58 -17.47
C ASP A 142 -5.88 1.14 -16.12
N TRP A 143 -7.07 0.72 -15.68
CA TRP A 143 -7.62 1.07 -14.38
C TRP A 143 -6.72 0.62 -13.24
N LEU A 144 -6.05 -0.55 -13.35
CA LEU A 144 -5.17 -1.09 -12.31
C LEU A 144 -3.86 -0.28 -12.23
N HIS A 145 -3.38 0.26 -13.36
CA HIS A 145 -2.23 1.18 -13.38
C HIS A 145 -2.55 2.43 -12.56
N LEU A 146 -3.76 2.98 -12.77
CA LEU A 146 -4.25 4.12 -12.02
C LEU A 146 -4.41 3.78 -10.53
N ILE A 147 -4.91 2.60 -10.17
CA ILE A 147 -4.94 2.14 -8.77
C ILE A 147 -3.54 2.16 -8.15
N GLY A 148 -2.52 1.67 -8.86
CA GLY A 148 -1.12 1.76 -8.45
C GLY A 148 -0.69 3.20 -8.13
N LEU A 149 -1.09 4.17 -8.94
CA LEU A 149 -0.75 5.57 -8.73
C LEU A 149 -1.50 6.20 -7.54
N ILE A 150 -2.73 5.77 -7.24
CA ILE A 150 -3.60 6.49 -6.29
C ILE A 150 -3.83 5.80 -4.94
N HIS A 151 -3.45 4.53 -4.79
CA HIS A 151 -3.81 3.72 -3.62
C HIS A 151 -3.46 4.38 -2.27
N ASP A 152 -2.28 5.01 -2.22
CA ASP A 152 -1.72 5.62 -1.02
C ASP A 152 -2.05 7.11 -0.86
N LEU A 153 -2.81 7.72 -1.77
CA LEU A 153 -3.10 9.16 -1.70
C LEU A 153 -3.93 9.55 -0.47
N GLY A 154 -4.55 8.58 0.21
CA GLY A 154 -5.18 8.83 1.50
C GLY A 154 -4.21 9.26 2.61
N LYS A 155 -2.89 9.10 2.41
CA LYS A 155 -1.85 9.57 3.33
C LYS A 155 -1.84 11.10 3.50
N VAL A 156 -2.58 11.85 2.68
CA VAL A 156 -2.74 13.30 2.84
C VAL A 156 -3.30 13.70 4.20
N LEU A 157 -3.95 12.78 4.91
CA LEU A 157 -4.38 12.96 6.29
C LEU A 157 -3.24 13.37 7.25
N LEU A 158 -1.99 13.06 6.92
CA LEU A 158 -0.78 13.50 7.65
C LEU A 158 -0.48 14.98 7.44
N HIS A 159 -0.95 15.57 6.34
CA HIS A 159 -0.69 16.96 6.04
C HIS A 159 -1.56 17.89 6.91
N PRO A 160 -1.03 19.01 7.44
CA PRO A 160 -1.79 19.93 8.30
C PRO A 160 -3.11 20.43 7.70
N SER A 161 -3.16 20.65 6.38
CA SER A 161 -4.41 21.07 5.69
C SER A 161 -5.54 20.04 5.75
N PHE A 162 -5.22 18.77 6.01
CA PHE A 162 -6.18 17.68 6.20
C PHE A 162 -6.33 17.29 7.68
N GLY A 163 -5.72 18.03 8.60
CA GLY A 163 -5.84 17.82 10.04
C GLY A 163 -4.57 17.34 10.73
N GLY A 164 -3.53 16.93 9.97
CA GLY A 164 -2.25 16.54 10.54
C GLY A 164 -2.38 15.39 11.55
N LEU A 165 -3.11 14.34 11.16
CA LEU A 165 -3.35 13.19 12.03
C LEU A 165 -2.03 12.49 12.39
N PRO A 166 -1.95 11.85 13.58
CA PRO A 166 -0.78 11.04 13.90
C PRO A 166 -0.69 9.84 12.95
N GLN A 167 0.53 9.39 12.64
CA GLN A 167 0.80 8.29 11.71
C GLN A 167 -0.07 7.05 12.00
N TRP A 168 -0.23 6.65 13.26
CA TRP A 168 -1.04 5.47 13.64
C TRP A 168 -2.52 5.55 13.25
N ALA A 169 -3.03 6.76 12.97
CA ALA A 169 -4.39 7.00 12.50
C ALA A 169 -4.46 7.20 10.97
N VAL A 170 -3.38 6.95 10.24
CA VAL A 170 -3.31 7.14 8.78
C VAL A 170 -2.72 5.92 8.08
N VAL A 171 -1.54 5.46 8.46
CA VAL A 171 -0.80 4.40 7.76
C VAL A 171 -0.88 3.06 8.49
N GLY A 172 -0.15 2.05 7.99
CA GLY A 172 -0.01 0.73 8.60
C GLY A 172 -1.13 -0.25 8.28
N ASP A 173 -0.89 -1.51 8.65
CA ASP A 173 -1.83 -2.61 8.44
C ASP A 173 -3.18 -2.33 9.12
N THR A 174 -4.27 -2.73 8.46
CA THR A 174 -5.63 -2.50 8.93
C THR A 174 -6.28 -3.79 9.44
N PHE A 175 -7.29 -3.63 10.30
CA PHE A 175 -8.02 -4.71 10.93
C PHE A 175 -9.47 -4.32 11.24
N PRO A 176 -10.41 -5.26 11.29
CA PRO A 176 -11.80 -4.98 11.63
C PRO A 176 -11.97 -4.69 13.12
N LEU A 177 -12.85 -3.74 13.40
CA LEU A 177 -13.30 -3.32 14.72
C LEU A 177 -14.70 -3.85 14.98
N GLY A 178 -15.12 -3.94 16.24
CA GLY A 178 -16.47 -4.41 16.57
C GLY A 178 -16.64 -5.94 16.54
N CYS A 179 -15.55 -6.67 16.33
CA CYS A 179 -15.42 -8.12 16.50
C CYS A 179 -14.06 -8.45 17.14
N ALA A 180 -13.82 -9.72 17.46
CA ALA A 180 -12.59 -10.14 18.11
C ALA A 180 -11.38 -9.90 17.18
N PHE A 181 -10.28 -9.42 17.77
CA PHE A 181 -9.02 -9.25 17.06
C PHE A 181 -8.33 -10.61 16.86
N ASP A 182 -8.11 -10.98 15.60
CA ASP A 182 -7.43 -12.20 15.19
C ASP A 182 -5.91 -12.13 15.42
N GLU A 183 -5.29 -13.24 15.83
CA GLU A 183 -3.85 -13.34 16.13
C GLU A 183 -2.95 -13.07 14.91
N SER A 184 -3.49 -13.12 13.70
CA SER A 184 -2.78 -12.74 12.48
C SER A 184 -2.54 -11.24 12.32
N ASN A 185 -3.18 -10.39 13.13
CA ASN A 185 -2.84 -8.97 13.22
C ASN A 185 -1.40 -8.83 13.75
N ILE A 186 -0.58 -8.02 13.08
CA ILE A 186 0.79 -7.74 13.52
C ILE A 186 0.81 -7.26 14.97
N HIS A 187 1.81 -7.66 15.75
CA HIS A 187 1.94 -7.32 17.17
C HIS A 187 0.64 -7.44 18.01
N HIS A 188 -0.13 -8.50 17.77
CA HIS A 188 -1.44 -8.77 18.41
C HIS A 188 -1.46 -8.57 19.94
N LYS A 189 -0.33 -8.83 20.60
CA LYS A 189 -0.12 -8.65 22.05
C LYS A 189 -0.57 -7.29 22.61
N TYR A 190 -0.62 -6.24 21.79
CA TYR A 190 -1.04 -4.90 22.23
C TYR A 190 -2.55 -4.68 22.25
N PHE A 191 -3.35 -5.52 21.58
CA PHE A 191 -4.82 -5.43 21.65
C PHE A 191 -5.37 -5.64 23.06
N LYS A 192 -4.64 -6.30 23.96
CA LYS A 192 -5.03 -6.43 25.37
C LYS A 192 -5.30 -5.08 26.07
N ASP A 193 -4.64 -4.02 25.60
CA ASP A 193 -4.72 -2.67 26.14
C ASP A 193 -5.75 -1.80 25.41
N ASN A 194 -6.30 -2.28 24.28
CA ASN A 194 -7.43 -1.64 23.60
C ASN A 194 -8.71 -1.75 24.46
N PRO A 195 -9.44 -0.65 24.69
CA PRO A 195 -10.69 -0.69 25.45
C PRO A 195 -11.78 -1.57 24.81
N ASP A 196 -11.82 -1.69 23.49
CA ASP A 196 -12.80 -2.53 22.78
C ASP A 196 -12.59 -4.02 23.02
N SER A 197 -11.37 -4.47 23.33
CA SER A 197 -11.08 -5.86 23.72
C SER A 197 -11.77 -6.27 25.02
N LYS A 198 -12.18 -5.29 25.84
CA LYS A 198 -12.91 -5.51 27.10
C LYS A 198 -14.43 -5.43 26.91
N ASN A 199 -14.90 -5.08 25.71
CA ASN A 199 -16.32 -5.01 25.41
C ASN A 199 -16.87 -6.43 25.15
N PRO A 200 -17.82 -6.93 25.96
CA PRO A 200 -18.36 -8.28 25.78
C PRO A 200 -19.14 -8.47 24.48
N VAL A 201 -19.57 -7.39 23.82
CA VAL A 201 -20.25 -7.48 22.51
C VAL A 201 -19.24 -7.75 21.40
N TYR A 202 -18.03 -7.20 21.49
CA TYR A 202 -17.01 -7.33 20.45
C TYR A 202 -16.13 -8.57 20.62
N SER A 203 -16.20 -9.25 21.76
CA SER A 203 -15.28 -10.35 22.10
C SER A 203 -15.51 -11.67 21.33
N THR A 204 -16.56 -11.76 20.51
CA THR A 204 -16.82 -12.93 19.67
C THR A 204 -16.24 -12.76 18.27
N VAL A 205 -16.03 -13.87 17.56
CA VAL A 205 -15.47 -13.91 16.19
C VAL A 205 -16.19 -12.96 15.23
N ASN A 206 -17.52 -12.83 15.35
CA ASN A 206 -18.31 -11.93 14.51
C ASN A 206 -18.66 -10.61 15.22
N GLY A 207 -18.60 -10.58 16.56
CA GLY A 207 -18.99 -9.43 17.36
C GLY A 207 -20.38 -8.90 16.99
N ILE A 208 -20.44 -7.67 16.45
CA ILE A 208 -21.69 -7.03 16.00
C ILE A 208 -22.12 -7.42 14.57
N TYR A 209 -21.29 -8.14 13.83
CA TYR A 209 -21.55 -8.46 12.43
C TYR A 209 -22.30 -9.79 12.28
N SER A 210 -23.07 -9.90 11.21
CA SER A 210 -23.55 -11.20 10.73
C SER A 210 -22.47 -11.87 9.89
N GLU A 211 -22.44 -13.20 9.88
CA GLU A 211 -21.60 -13.96 8.95
C GLU A 211 -21.96 -13.61 7.49
N GLY A 212 -20.95 -13.46 6.64
CA GLY A 212 -21.10 -13.09 5.23
C GLY A 212 -21.74 -11.72 4.99
N CYS A 213 -21.65 -10.79 5.95
CA CYS A 213 -22.25 -9.46 5.81
C CYS A 213 -21.65 -8.63 4.67
N GLY A 214 -20.46 -8.99 4.20
CA GLY A 214 -19.67 -8.24 3.25
C GLY A 214 -18.77 -7.23 3.95
N LEU A 215 -17.52 -7.13 3.53
CA LEU A 215 -16.52 -6.24 4.14
C LEU A 215 -16.95 -4.77 4.07
N ASN A 216 -17.75 -4.39 3.07
CA ASN A 216 -18.32 -3.06 2.98
C ASN A 216 -19.19 -2.66 4.18
N ASN A 217 -19.77 -3.64 4.88
CA ASN A 217 -20.59 -3.48 6.08
C ASN A 217 -19.80 -3.65 7.39
N THR A 218 -18.48 -3.85 7.29
CA THR A 218 -17.58 -3.91 8.44
C THR A 218 -16.91 -2.56 8.69
N MET A 219 -16.64 -2.27 9.96
CA MET A 219 -15.81 -1.14 10.36
C MET A 219 -14.35 -1.60 10.40
N ILE A 220 -13.52 -1.11 9.48
CA ILE A 220 -12.07 -1.34 9.50
C ILE A 220 -11.41 -0.18 10.25
N SER A 221 -10.27 -0.42 10.89
CA SER A 221 -9.41 0.62 11.48
C SER A 221 -9.21 1.79 10.51
N TRP A 222 -9.30 3.02 11.02
CA TRP A 222 -9.26 4.23 10.18
C TRP A 222 -7.84 4.47 9.62
N GLY A 223 -7.75 4.84 8.35
CA GLY A 223 -6.49 5.15 7.69
C GLY A 223 -6.68 5.63 6.25
N HIS A 224 -5.56 5.66 5.51
CA HIS A 224 -5.47 6.09 4.12
C HIS A 224 -6.37 5.27 3.19
N ASP A 225 -6.46 3.95 3.37
CA ASP A 225 -7.36 3.07 2.60
C ASP A 225 -8.80 3.57 2.59
N ASP A 226 -9.38 3.71 3.79
CA ASP A 226 -10.81 4.00 3.96
C ASP A 226 -11.12 5.46 3.59
N TYR A 227 -10.19 6.38 3.85
CA TYR A 227 -10.31 7.76 3.40
C TYR A 227 -10.22 7.88 1.88
N MET A 228 -9.25 7.23 1.24
CA MET A 228 -9.12 7.28 -0.22
C MET A 228 -10.30 6.60 -0.93
N TYR A 229 -10.84 5.53 -0.35
CA TYR A 229 -12.09 4.93 -0.81
C TYR A 229 -13.26 5.91 -0.75
N LEU A 230 -13.41 6.66 0.34
CA LEU A 230 -14.45 7.69 0.47
C LEU A 230 -14.24 8.80 -0.57
N VAL A 231 -13.01 9.30 -0.74
CA VAL A 231 -12.66 10.30 -1.77
C VAL A 231 -13.06 9.81 -3.16
N ALA A 232 -12.66 8.59 -3.53
CA ALA A 232 -12.97 8.03 -4.86
C ALA A 232 -14.48 7.88 -5.08
N LYS A 233 -15.19 7.36 -4.07
CA LYS A 233 -16.63 7.10 -4.15
C LYS A 233 -17.44 8.39 -4.26
N GLU A 234 -17.21 9.35 -3.39
CA GLU A 234 -18.01 10.59 -3.33
C GLU A 234 -17.67 11.55 -4.48
N ASN A 235 -16.48 11.45 -5.07
CA ASN A 235 -16.15 12.16 -6.32
C ASN A 235 -16.70 11.46 -7.59
N GLY A 236 -17.48 10.38 -7.43
CA GLY A 236 -18.17 9.73 -8.55
C GLY A 236 -17.22 9.03 -9.52
N THR A 237 -16.18 8.38 -9.01
CA THR A 237 -15.23 7.62 -9.83
C THR A 237 -15.91 6.59 -10.74
N THR A 238 -15.30 6.34 -11.90
CA THR A 238 -15.70 5.27 -12.84
C THR A 238 -14.85 4.01 -12.71
N LEU A 239 -14.00 3.93 -11.68
CA LEU A 239 -13.21 2.73 -11.39
C LEU A 239 -14.14 1.51 -11.15
N PRO A 240 -13.73 0.30 -11.57
CA PRO A 240 -14.49 -0.91 -11.29
C PRO A 240 -14.53 -1.22 -9.79
N SER A 241 -15.46 -2.11 -9.39
CA SER A 241 -15.58 -2.58 -8.00
C SER A 241 -14.26 -3.12 -7.45
N ALA A 242 -13.51 -3.86 -8.27
CA ALA A 242 -12.19 -4.39 -7.93
C ALA A 242 -11.19 -3.29 -7.55
N GLY A 243 -11.19 -2.16 -8.29
CA GLY A 243 -10.30 -1.04 -8.00
C GLY A 243 -10.64 -0.36 -6.67
N LEU A 244 -11.93 -0.14 -6.40
CA LEU A 244 -12.39 0.39 -5.12
C LEU A 244 -12.10 -0.57 -3.95
N PHE A 245 -12.19 -1.88 -4.19
CA PHE A 245 -11.85 -2.91 -3.22
C PHE A 245 -10.35 -2.90 -2.89
N ILE A 246 -9.48 -2.79 -3.91
CA ILE A 246 -8.03 -2.66 -3.69
C ILE A 246 -7.74 -1.42 -2.84
N ILE A 247 -8.22 -0.24 -3.24
CA ILE A 247 -7.99 1.00 -2.48
C ILE A 247 -8.39 0.83 -1.00
N ARG A 248 -9.56 0.22 -0.75
CA ARG A 248 -10.10 0.12 0.61
C ARG A 248 -9.46 -0.95 1.50
N TYR A 249 -8.84 -1.97 0.91
CA TYR A 249 -8.40 -3.16 1.67
C TYR A 249 -6.96 -3.57 1.40
N HIS A 250 -6.17 -2.76 0.68
CA HIS A 250 -4.76 -3.07 0.42
C HIS A 250 -3.90 -3.06 1.69
N SER A 251 -4.29 -2.40 2.77
CA SER A 251 -3.59 -2.52 4.05
C SER A 251 -4.13 -3.66 4.91
N PHE A 252 -5.17 -4.39 4.48
CA PHE A 252 -5.82 -5.44 5.27
C PHE A 252 -5.07 -6.79 5.18
N TYR A 253 -3.78 -6.80 5.55
CA TYR A 253 -2.92 -7.97 5.48
C TYR A 253 -3.42 -9.23 6.20
N PRO A 254 -4.05 -9.14 7.39
CA PRO A 254 -4.69 -10.30 8.02
C PRO A 254 -5.63 -11.05 7.07
N LEU A 255 -6.36 -10.34 6.21
CA LEU A 255 -7.23 -10.94 5.20
C LEU A 255 -6.44 -11.54 4.04
N HIS A 256 -5.68 -10.71 3.32
CA HIS A 256 -5.15 -11.13 2.01
C HIS A 256 -3.84 -11.94 2.09
N ARG A 257 -3.09 -11.84 3.19
CA ARG A 257 -1.86 -12.63 3.43
C ARG A 257 -2.11 -13.84 4.33
N SER A 258 -2.85 -13.66 5.43
CA SER A 258 -3.05 -14.72 6.44
C SER A 258 -4.37 -15.48 6.27
N GLY A 259 -5.29 -14.97 5.45
CA GLY A 259 -6.59 -15.60 5.21
C GLY A 259 -7.59 -15.48 6.36
N ALA A 260 -7.34 -14.60 7.33
CA ALA A 260 -8.25 -14.32 8.44
C ALA A 260 -9.47 -13.51 7.99
N TYR A 261 -10.49 -13.42 8.83
CA TYR A 261 -11.73 -12.64 8.62
C TYR A 261 -12.57 -13.00 7.38
N LYS A 262 -12.27 -14.11 6.68
CA LYS A 262 -13.06 -14.57 5.52
C LYS A 262 -14.52 -14.85 5.83
N HIS A 263 -14.87 -15.14 7.08
CA HIS A 263 -16.25 -15.33 7.54
C HIS A 263 -17.11 -14.05 7.44
N LEU A 264 -16.50 -12.87 7.27
CA LEU A 264 -17.22 -11.61 7.07
C LEU A 264 -17.45 -11.28 5.58
N MET A 265 -16.75 -11.96 4.67
CA MET A 265 -16.81 -11.69 3.23
C MET A 265 -18.11 -12.19 2.60
N ASN A 266 -18.62 -11.43 1.63
CA ASN A 266 -19.67 -11.90 0.72
C ASN A 266 -19.08 -12.39 -0.62
N GLU A 267 -19.94 -12.81 -1.56
CA GLU A 267 -19.49 -13.31 -2.87
C GLU A 267 -18.71 -12.27 -3.68
N GLU A 268 -19.10 -10.99 -3.63
CA GLU A 268 -18.42 -9.91 -4.33
C GLU A 268 -17.01 -9.66 -3.77
N ASP A 269 -16.86 -9.69 -2.44
CA ASP A 269 -15.55 -9.56 -1.79
C ASP A 269 -14.62 -10.71 -2.19
N VAL A 270 -15.14 -11.93 -2.32
CA VAL A 270 -14.36 -13.10 -2.74
C VAL A 270 -13.84 -12.96 -4.16
N GLU A 271 -14.65 -12.39 -5.06
CA GLU A 271 -14.22 -12.11 -6.43
C GLU A 271 -13.18 -10.97 -6.49
N ASN A 272 -13.42 -9.88 -5.75
CA ASN A 272 -12.49 -8.75 -5.71
C ASN A 272 -11.17 -9.09 -4.99
N LEU A 273 -11.16 -10.03 -4.04
CA LEU A 273 -9.95 -10.46 -3.34
C LEU A 273 -8.89 -11.01 -4.31
N LYS A 274 -9.29 -11.62 -5.43
CA LYS A 274 -8.35 -12.09 -6.47
C LYS A 274 -7.54 -10.94 -7.06
N TRP A 275 -8.18 -9.79 -7.30
CA TRP A 275 -7.52 -8.59 -7.80
C TRP A 275 -6.64 -7.92 -6.74
N LEU A 276 -7.06 -7.95 -5.47
CA LEU A 276 -6.21 -7.48 -4.38
C LEU A 276 -4.95 -8.34 -4.23
N GLN A 277 -5.04 -9.66 -4.43
CA GLN A 277 -3.87 -10.54 -4.44
C GLN A 277 -2.95 -10.32 -5.64
N ILE A 278 -3.49 -9.87 -6.78
CA ILE A 278 -2.67 -9.45 -7.95
C ILE A 278 -1.93 -8.14 -7.66
N PHE A 279 -2.59 -7.22 -6.95
CA PHE A 279 -2.03 -5.91 -6.62
C PHE A 279 -0.87 -5.98 -5.59
N LYS A 280 -0.84 -7.02 -4.75
CA LYS A 280 0.13 -7.21 -3.65
C LYS A 280 1.29 -8.10 -4.03
#